data_AF-A0A967MQ80-F1
#
_entry.id   AF-A0A967MQ80-F1
#
_cell.length_a   1.000
_cell.length_b   1.000
_cell.length_c   1.000
_cell.angle_alpha   90.00
_cell.angle_beta   90.00
_cell.angle_gamma   90.00
#
_symmetry.space_group_name_H-M   'P 1'
#
loop_
_entity.id
_entity.type
_entity.pdbx_description
1 polymer ?
#
loop_
_entity_poly.entity_id
_entity_poly.type
_entity_poly.pdbx_seq_one_letter_code
_entity_poly.pdbx_strand_id
1 'polypeptide(L)' 'MRRLIRLARTSIGRKLLMALSGLLLVLFLTAHLLGNLKVLQGPEAFNAYAAWLQGHPVLWVMRLGLLLVFALHTGLGIHL' A
#
# COMPACT_ATOMS: atom_id res chain seq x y z
N MET A 1 -13.63 21.68 -2.22
CA MET A 1 -13.72 20.38 -2.95
C MET A 1 -13.47 20.45 -4.46
N ARG A 2 -14.01 21.42 -5.23
CA ARG A 2 -13.86 21.45 -6.71
C ARG A 2 -12.42 21.55 -7.25
N ARG A 3 -11.47 22.13 -6.49
CA ARG A 3 -10.07 22.32 -6.92
C ARG A 3 -9.26 21.01 -6.95
N LEU A 4 -9.45 20.12 -5.96
CA LEU A 4 -8.75 18.83 -5.89
C LEU A 4 -9.15 17.90 -7.03
N ILE A 5 -10.45 17.83 -7.31
CA ILE A 5 -11.01 17.06 -8.44
C ILE A 5 -10.45 17.59 -9.77
N ARG A 6 -10.33 18.91 -9.91
CA ARG A 6 -9.77 19.52 -11.13
C ARG A 6 -8.28 19.19 -11.30
N LEU A 7 -7.49 19.25 -10.23
CA LEU A 7 -6.07 18.88 -10.27
C LEU A 7 -5.87 17.41 -10.66
N ALA A 8 -6.65 16.50 -10.07
CA ALA A 8 -6.62 15.06 -10.38
C ALA A 8 -7.01 14.72 -11.83
N ARG A 9 -7.62 15.65 -12.58
CA ARG A 9 -7.99 15.45 -14.00
C ARG A 9 -6.96 16.00 -14.98
N THR A 10 -5.96 16.76 -14.53
CA THR A 10 -4.88 17.26 -15.39
C THR A 10 -3.84 16.18 -15.65
N SER A 11 -3.10 16.27 -16.77
CA SER A 11 -2.00 15.34 -17.08
C SER A 11 -0.94 15.31 -15.97
N ILE A 12 -0.56 16.48 -15.44
CA ILE A 12 0.42 16.60 -14.35
C ILE A 12 -0.13 15.95 -13.07
N GLY A 13 -1.36 16.28 -12.67
CA GLY A 13 -1.96 15.75 -11.45
C GLY A 13 -2.11 14.23 -11.48
N ARG A 14 -2.47 13.65 -12.62
CA ARG A 14 -2.53 12.18 -12.76
C ARG A 14 -1.16 11.52 -12.67
N LYS A 15 -0.12 12.11 -13.27
CA LYS A 15 1.27 11.61 -13.13
C LYS A 15 1.76 11.66 -11.67
N LEU A 16 1.41 12.71 -10.93
CA LEU A 16 1.71 12.79 -9.50
C LEU A 16 0.97 11.71 -8.70
N LEU A 17 -0.32 11.49 -8.96
CA LEU A 17 -1.08 10.41 -8.31
C LEU A 17 -0.52 9.01 -8.64
N MET A 18 -0.08 8.80 -9.89
CA MET A 18 0.58 7.58 -10.34
C MET A 18 1.89 7.32 -9.57
N ALA A 19 2.76 8.33 -9.47
CA ALA A 19 4.02 8.23 -8.74
C ALA A 19 3.81 7.99 -7.24
N LEU A 20 2.88 8.74 -6.61
CA LEU A 20 2.60 8.60 -5.17
C LEU A 20 1.99 7.24 -4.84
N SER A 21 1.02 6.77 -5.63
CA SER A 21 0.44 5.44 -5.41
C SER A 21 1.48 4.33 -5.62
N GLY A 22 2.38 4.47 -6.60
CA GLY A 22 3.47 3.51 -6.81
C GLY A 22 4.45 3.47 -5.65
N LEU A 23 4.84 4.64 -5.13
CA LEU A 23 5.69 4.74 -3.95
C LEU A 23 5.06 4.04 -2.74
N LEU A 24 3.77 4.24 -2.50
CA LEU A 24 3.06 3.56 -1.41
C LEU A 24 3.05 2.03 -1.57
N LEU A 25 2.86 1.52 -2.79
CA LEU A 25 2.95 0.08 -3.06
C LEU A 25 4.35 -0.47 -2.81
N VAL A 26 5.40 0.24 -3.21
CA VAL A 26 6.80 -0.15 -2.95
C VAL A 26 7.07 -0.18 -1.44
N LEU A 27 6.67 0.86 -0.71
CA LEU A 27 6.83 0.90 0.74
C LEU A 27 6.09 -0.26 1.44
N PHE A 28 4.87 -0.57 1.00
CA PHE A 28 4.12 -1.72 1.49
C PHE A 28 4.86 -3.03 1.18
N LEU A 29 5.34 -3.23 -0.05
CA LEU A 29 6.10 -4.41 -0.44
C LEU A 29 7.36 -4.59 0.40
N THR A 30 8.11 -3.51 0.64
CA THR A 30 9.30 -3.54 1.51
C THR A 30 8.93 -3.95 2.94
N ALA A 31 7.93 -3.32 3.55
CA ALA A 31 7.49 -3.66 4.91
C ALA A 31 6.96 -5.10 4.99
N HIS A 32 6.22 -5.54 3.97
CA HIS A 32 5.67 -6.89 3.88
C HIS A 32 6.79 -7.93 3.78
N LEU A 33 7.79 -7.67 2.92
CA LEU A 33 8.97 -8.52 2.80
C LEU A 33 9.73 -8.60 4.13
N LEU A 34 9.97 -7.48 4.80
CA LEU A 34 10.62 -7.46 6.12
C LEU A 34 9.86 -8.32 7.15
N GLY A 35 8.53 -8.27 7.12
CA GLY A 35 7.69 -9.16 7.92
C GLY A 35 7.88 -10.64 7.58
N ASN A 36 7.93 -10.97 6.28
CA ASN A 36 8.14 -12.34 5.81
C ASN A 36 9.55 -12.87 6.10
N LEU A 37 10.56 -12.01 6.05
CA LEU A 37 11.95 -12.38 6.37
C LEU A 37 12.12 -12.84 7.83
N LYS A 38 11.16 -12.56 8.72
CA LYS A 38 11.13 -13.17 10.06
C LYS A 38 11.06 -14.70 10.02
N VAL A 39 10.68 -15.31 8.90
CA VAL A 39 10.80 -16.77 8.71
C VAL A 39 12.23 -17.27 8.91
N LEU A 40 13.23 -16.44 8.60
CA LEU A 40 14.65 -16.75 8.80
C LEU A 40 15.06 -16.74 10.29
N GLN A 41 14.20 -16.20 11.16
CA GLN A 41 14.41 -16.15 12.62
C GLN A 41 13.76 -17.34 13.34
N GLY A 42 13.13 -18.26 12.61
CA GLY A 42 12.47 -19.45 13.15
C GLY A 42 10.94 -19.29 13.31
N PRO A 43 10.22 -20.41 13.52
CA PRO A 43 8.76 -20.45 13.56
C PRO A 43 8.16 -19.56 14.67
N GLU A 44 8.80 -19.48 15.83
CA GLU A 44 8.30 -18.73 16.98
C GLU A 44 8.24 -17.22 16.68
N ALA A 45 9.32 -16.67 16.11
CA ALA A 45 9.42 -15.25 15.76
C ALA A 45 8.41 -14.86 14.67
N PHE A 46 8.24 -15.71 13.66
CA PHE A 46 7.28 -15.51 12.58
C PHE A 46 5.84 -15.55 13.09
N ASN A 47 5.49 -16.59 13.87
CA ASN A 47 4.15 -16.77 14.41
C ASN A 47 3.77 -15.69 15.43
N ALA A 48 4.71 -15.25 16.28
CA ALA A 48 4.49 -14.16 17.21
C ALA A 48 4.18 -12.84 16.47
N TYR A 49 4.89 -12.55 15.37
CA TYR A 49 4.61 -11.38 14.54
C TYR A 49 3.24 -11.48 13.84
N ALA A 50 2.91 -12.65 13.30
CA ALA A 50 1.60 -12.89 12.68
C ALA A 50 0.45 -12.73 13.70
N ALA A 51 0.58 -13.29 14.90
CA ALA A 51 -0.39 -13.17 15.97
C ALA A 51 -0.55 -11.70 16.42
N TRP A 52 0.56 -10.97 16.58
CA TRP A 52 0.53 -9.54 16.86
C TRP A 52 -0.24 -8.77 15.78
N LEU A 53 0.04 -9.01 14.50
CA LEU A 53 -0.68 -8.36 13.39
C LEU A 53 -2.19 -8.63 13.43
N GLN A 54 -2.60 -9.88 13.65
CA GLN A 54 -4.02 -10.25 13.71
C GLN A 54 -4.74 -9.59 14.90
N GLY A 55 -4.05 -9.38 16.01
CA GLY A 55 -4.59 -8.71 17.19
C GLY A 55 -4.67 -7.19 17.12
N HIS A 56 -4.11 -6.55 16.08
CA HIS A 56 -4.04 -5.09 15.97
C HIS A 56 -4.90 -4.54 14.82
N PRO A 57 -5.59 -3.40 15.02
CA PRO A 57 -6.44 -2.79 13.98
C PRO A 57 -5.63 -2.33 12.75
N VAL A 58 -4.31 -2.17 12.90
CA VAL A 58 -3.39 -1.83 11.81
C VAL A 58 -3.53 -2.78 10.62
N LEU A 59 -3.83 -4.06 10.85
CA LEU A 59 -4.01 -5.03 9.76
C LEU A 59 -5.18 -4.67 8.85
N TRP A 60 -6.30 -4.19 9.41
CA TRP A 60 -7.45 -3.75 8.63
C TRP A 60 -7.18 -2.46 7.87
N VAL A 61 -6.45 -1.51 8.47
CA VAL A 61 -5.99 -0.29 7.79
C VAL A 61 -5.11 -0.65 6.60
N MET A 62 -4.15 -1.58 6.79
CA MET A 62 -3.28 -2.05 5.70
C MET A 62 -4.06 -2.79 4.61
N ARG A 63 -5.03 -3.64 4.96
CA ARG A 63 -5.86 -4.38 3.97
C ARG A 63 -6.66 -3.42 3.07
N LEU A 64 -7.44 -2.53 3.67
CA LEU A 64 -8.30 -1.61 2.92
C LEU A 64 -7.49 -0.53 2.22
N GLY A 65 -6.45 -0.02 2.88
CA GLY A 65 -5.52 0.96 2.30
C GLY A 65 -4.78 0.39 1.09
N LEU A 66 -4.24 -0.82 1.20
CA LEU A 66 -3.58 -1.49 0.07
C LEU A 66 -4.55 -1.71 -1.09
N LEU A 67 -5.76 -2.22 -0.82
CA LEU A 67 -6.76 -2.45 -1.86
C LEU A 67 -7.09 -1.16 -2.62
N LEU A 68 -7.29 -0.06 -1.89
CA LEU A 68 -7.56 1.25 -2.47
C LEU A 68 -6.38 1.76 -3.31
N VAL A 69 -5.16 1.73 -2.77
CA VAL A 69 -3.96 2.23 -3.46
C VAL A 69 -3.66 1.38 -4.68
N PHE A 70 -3.80 0.05 -4.59
CA PHE A 70 -3.58 -0.87 -5.70
C PHE A 70 -4.58 -0.64 -6.84
N ALA A 71 -5.87 -0.50 -6.52
CA ALA A 71 -6.91 -0.18 -7.51
C ALA A 71 -6.67 1.18 -8.17
N LEU A 72 -6.33 2.21 -7.39
CA LEU A 72 -6.01 3.54 -7.89
C LEU A 72 -4.78 3.52 -8.81
N HIS A 73 -3.70 2.86 -8.39
CA HIS A 73 -2.45 2.76 -9.13
C HIS A 73 -2.68 2.07 -10.48
N THR A 74 -3.33 0.91 -10.45
CA THR A 74 -3.61 0.12 -11.65
C THR A 74 -4.53 0.88 -12.60
N GLY A 75 -5.60 1.50 -12.08
CA GLY A 75 -6.51 2.30 -12.89
C GLY A 75 -5.82 3.51 -13.55
N LEU A 76 -4.97 4.23 -12.80
CA LEU A 76 -4.18 5.32 -13.37
C LEU A 76 -3.18 4.81 -14.42
N GLY A 77 -2.51 3.69 -14.17
CA GLY A 77 -1.51 3.13 -15.07
C GLY A 77 -2.09 2.62 -16.40
N ILE A 78 -3.35 2.17 -16.41
CA ILE A 78 -4.06 1.77 -17.63
C ILE A 78 -4.51 3.00 -18.45
N HIS A 79 -4.80 4.12 -17.79
CA HIS A 79 -5.41 5.30 -18.41
C HIS A 79 -4.44 6.46 -18.69
N LEU A 80 -3.15 6.30 -18.39
CA LEU A 80 -2.08 7.25 -18.65
C LEU A 80 -1.16 6.77 -19.76
#